data_AF-A0A8B8ANK9-F1
#
_entry.id   AF-A0A8B8ANK9-F1
#
_cell.length_a   1.000
_cell.length_b   1.000
_cell.length_c   1.000
_cell.angle_alpha   90.00
_cell.angle_beta   90.00
_cell.angle_gamma   90.00
#
_symmetry.space_group_name_H-M   'P 1'
#
loop_
_entity.id
_entity.type
_entity.pdbx_description
1 polymer ?
#
loop_
_entity_poly.entity_id
_entity_poly.type
_entity_poly.pdbx_seq_one_letter_code
_entity_poly.pdbx_strand_id
1 'polypeptide(L)'
;MMIYMFSIKWVLIIQISDVLAQECFPSIPTHTVVPSCPNTELELHIAHYRKQCYSLATIQNCTRPLDFRYHCVLNKLSTKAVELCAPRIVSQGFCIHFDEHTGILAENYNMDCTKFSHPCPKRFLSSDVMQYKECTSTIKVSSGLNFLGIKKRDVYHGESNHWIIILAIVACLGFTISIFMIFHKVFEKTAKMQMCSHRKEQREEMKMENEENVLYDVISAEAPNETSLMLENLNASDSASFQTMLKQLDLDKYLTLFHDHGVDNMKAFCLLTQNDFEKFGLNKGQSLKCAFATEHLNRPKFN
;
A
#
# COMPACT_ATOMS: atom_id res chain seq x y z
N MET A 1 -40.02 5.66 -22.19
CA MET A 1 -39.67 4.34 -21.62
C MET A 1 -38.18 4.02 -21.71
N MET A 2 -37.51 4.26 -22.85
CA MET A 2 -36.05 4.01 -22.98
C MET A 2 -35.17 4.83 -22.01
N ILE A 3 -35.53 6.08 -21.72
CA ILE A 3 -34.72 6.97 -20.85
C ILE A 3 -34.72 6.50 -19.38
N TYR A 4 -35.80 5.84 -18.93
CA TYR A 4 -35.89 5.23 -17.61
C TYR A 4 -34.97 4.01 -17.45
N MET A 5 -34.71 3.28 -18.54
CA MET A 5 -33.79 2.14 -18.50
C MET A 5 -32.32 2.58 -18.42
N PHE A 6 -31.98 3.76 -18.97
CA PHE A 6 -30.65 4.33 -18.84
C PHE A 6 -30.40 4.87 -17.43
N SER A 7 -31.36 5.54 -16.80
CA SER A 7 -31.19 6.06 -15.44
C SER A 7 -31.09 4.94 -14.39
N ILE A 8 -31.89 3.87 -14.50
CA ILE A 8 -31.80 2.71 -13.59
C ILE A 8 -30.48 1.97 -13.76
N LYS A 9 -29.99 1.78 -15.01
CA LYS A 9 -28.67 1.18 -15.25
C LYS A 9 -27.53 2.04 -14.70
N TRP A 10 -27.58 3.36 -14.85
CA TRP A 10 -26.56 4.26 -14.29
C TRP A 10 -26.53 4.25 -12.77
N VAL A 11 -27.69 4.24 -12.10
CA VAL A 11 -27.75 4.13 -10.63
C VAL A 11 -27.22 2.78 -10.14
N LEU A 12 -27.52 1.68 -10.85
CA LEU A 12 -26.96 0.36 -10.53
C LEU A 12 -25.44 0.28 -10.77
N ILE A 13 -24.91 0.93 -11.81
CA ILE A 13 -23.47 0.98 -12.09
C ILE A 13 -22.73 1.78 -11.01
N ILE A 14 -23.30 2.88 -10.51
CA ILE A 14 -22.71 3.70 -9.44
C ILE A 14 -22.70 2.95 -8.09
N GLN A 15 -23.75 2.17 -7.76
CA GLN A 15 -23.77 1.42 -6.49
C GLN A 15 -22.83 0.20 -6.46
N ILE A 16 -22.46 -0.36 -7.61
CA ILE A 16 -21.51 -1.49 -7.68
C ILE A 16 -20.05 -1.01 -7.58
N SER A 17 -19.76 0.26 -7.91
CA SER A 17 -18.39 0.79 -7.85
C SER A 17 -17.87 0.92 -6.41
N ASP A 18 -18.74 1.27 -5.46
CA ASP A 18 -18.35 1.46 -4.04
C ASP A 18 -18.20 0.14 -3.27
N VAL A 19 -18.90 -0.93 -3.66
CA VAL A 19 -18.84 -2.25 -2.99
C VAL A 19 -17.53 -3.01 -3.28
N LEU A 20 -16.77 -2.57 -4.29
CA LEU A 20 -15.43 -3.09 -4.59
C LEU A 20 -14.29 -2.29 -3.91
N ALA A 21 -14.61 -1.30 -3.08
CA ALA A 21 -13.68 -0.84 -2.05
C ALA A 21 -13.55 -1.94 -0.99
N GLN A 22 -12.97 -3.08 -1.38
CA GLN A 22 -12.59 -4.17 -0.51
C GLN A 22 -11.76 -3.54 0.60
N GLU A 23 -12.35 -3.44 1.80
CA GLU A 23 -11.68 -2.89 2.96
C GLU A 23 -10.34 -3.62 3.10
N CYS A 24 -9.26 -2.93 2.78
CA CYS A 24 -8.03 -3.65 2.64
C CYS A 24 -7.34 -3.80 3.98
N PHE A 25 -7.33 -5.05 4.45
CA PHE A 25 -6.65 -5.46 5.66
C PHE A 25 -5.49 -6.41 5.34
N PRO A 26 -4.44 -5.94 4.63
CA PRO A 26 -3.31 -6.79 4.27
C PRO A 26 -2.54 -7.25 5.52
N SER A 27 -2.77 -6.60 6.66
CA SER A 27 -2.17 -6.91 7.95
C SER A 27 -2.72 -8.17 8.62
N ILE A 28 -4.03 -8.45 8.49
CA ILE A 28 -4.70 -9.58 9.17
C ILE A 28 -4.03 -10.92 8.88
N PRO A 29 -3.77 -11.33 7.62
CA PRO A 29 -3.16 -12.63 7.36
C PRO A 29 -1.69 -12.71 7.81
N THR A 30 -1.06 -11.58 8.12
CA THR A 30 0.36 -11.54 8.49
C THR A 30 0.59 -11.53 9.99
N HIS A 31 -0.43 -11.34 10.83
CA HIS A 31 -0.21 -11.21 12.27
C HIS A 31 0.15 -12.57 12.90
N THR A 32 1.08 -12.57 13.84
CA THR A 32 1.45 -13.72 14.65
C THR A 32 1.64 -13.26 16.08
N VAL A 33 0.94 -13.91 17.02
CA VAL A 33 1.18 -13.69 18.44
C VAL A 33 2.55 -14.24 18.82
N VAL A 34 3.34 -13.43 19.52
CA VAL A 34 4.68 -13.81 20.00
C VAL A 34 4.78 -13.64 21.52
N PRO A 35 5.71 -14.35 22.20
CA PRO A 35 5.91 -14.20 23.64
C PRO A 35 6.31 -12.78 24.04
N SER A 36 7.16 -12.14 23.23
CA SER A 36 7.64 -10.77 23.43
C SER A 36 8.12 -10.17 22.12
N CYS A 37 8.10 -8.84 22.02
CA CYS A 37 8.73 -8.15 20.91
C CYS A 37 10.27 -8.16 21.03
N PRO A 38 10.99 -8.00 19.90
CA PRO A 38 12.44 -7.92 19.90
C PRO A 38 12.99 -6.88 20.88
N ASN A 39 13.92 -7.29 21.74
CA ASN A 39 14.49 -6.41 22.76
C ASN A 39 15.83 -5.79 22.31
N THR A 40 16.53 -6.40 21.35
CA THR A 40 17.79 -5.92 20.79
C THR A 40 17.66 -5.58 19.30
N GLU A 41 18.61 -4.80 18.78
CA GLU A 41 18.70 -4.49 17.35
C GLU A 41 18.91 -5.75 16.50
N LEU A 42 19.71 -6.71 16.98
CA LEU A 42 19.93 -7.98 16.31
C LEU A 42 18.65 -8.82 16.23
N GLU A 43 17.91 -8.95 17.34
CA GLU A 43 16.62 -9.64 17.34
C GLU A 43 15.62 -8.96 16.40
N LEU A 44 15.61 -7.62 16.38
CA LEU A 44 14.74 -6.84 15.51
C LEU A 44 15.06 -7.12 14.04
N HIS A 45 16.35 -7.14 13.68
CA HIS A 45 16.80 -7.46 12.33
C HIS A 45 16.40 -8.89 11.92
N ILE A 46 16.61 -9.87 12.80
CA ILE A 46 16.21 -11.27 12.56
C ILE A 46 14.69 -11.38 12.38
N ALA A 47 13.90 -10.71 13.22
CA ALA A 47 12.44 -10.75 13.15
C ALA A 47 11.92 -10.07 11.87
N HIS A 48 12.48 -8.91 11.51
CA HIS A 48 12.19 -8.22 10.25
C HIS A 48 12.46 -9.13 9.04
N TYR A 49 13.60 -9.83 9.04
CA TYR A 49 13.96 -10.77 8.00
C TYR A 49 13.02 -11.96 7.92
N ARG A 50 12.75 -12.62 9.05
CA ARG A 50 11.85 -13.77 9.15
C ARG A 50 10.44 -13.46 8.65
N LYS A 51 9.95 -12.24 8.91
CA LYS A 51 8.58 -11.83 8.55
C LYS A 51 8.41 -11.50 7.06
N GLN A 52 9.50 -11.13 6.37
CA GLN A 52 9.52 -10.83 4.94
C GLN A 52 8.48 -9.80 4.48
N CYS A 53 8.22 -8.77 5.30
CA CYS A 53 7.19 -7.76 4.98
C CYS A 53 7.42 -7.06 3.65
N TYR A 54 8.66 -6.91 3.19
CA TYR A 54 8.97 -6.34 1.88
C TYR A 54 8.45 -7.19 0.71
N SER A 55 8.55 -8.52 0.80
CA SER A 55 8.02 -9.41 -0.24
C SER A 55 6.48 -9.44 -0.21
N LEU A 56 5.88 -9.37 0.98
CA LEU A 56 4.42 -9.26 1.12
C LEU A 56 3.90 -7.91 0.58
N ALA A 57 4.69 -6.84 0.77
CA ALA A 57 4.37 -5.50 0.29
C ALA A 57 4.19 -5.42 -1.23
N THR A 58 4.92 -6.25 -1.99
CA THR A 58 4.83 -6.30 -3.46
C THR A 58 3.66 -7.13 -3.98
N ILE A 59 3.03 -7.95 -3.12
CA ILE A 59 1.92 -8.83 -3.51
C ILE A 59 0.56 -8.14 -3.24
N GLN A 60 0.49 -7.35 -2.16
CA GLN A 60 -0.71 -6.59 -1.83
C GLN A 60 -0.81 -5.28 -2.64
N ASN A 61 -2.03 -4.87 -3.00
CA ASN A 61 -2.30 -3.65 -3.79
C ASN A 61 -2.93 -2.52 -2.96
N CYS A 62 -2.86 -2.60 -1.65
CA CYS A 62 -3.66 -1.78 -0.76
C CYS A 62 -2.92 -0.55 -0.24
N THR A 63 -1.62 -0.69 -0.07
CA THR A 63 -0.74 0.38 0.36
C THR A 63 0.50 0.39 -0.51
N ARG A 64 1.18 1.54 -0.56
CA ARG A 64 2.45 1.64 -1.27
C ARG A 64 3.44 0.66 -0.64
N PRO A 65 4.22 -0.11 -1.43
CA PRO A 65 5.13 -1.10 -0.87
C PRO A 65 6.12 -0.54 0.16
N LEU A 66 6.51 0.73 0.01
CA LEU A 66 7.41 1.42 0.94
C LEU A 66 6.80 1.74 2.30
N ASP A 67 5.48 1.71 2.43
CA ASP A 67 4.76 2.00 3.67
C ASP A 67 4.33 0.73 4.41
N PHE A 68 4.36 -0.42 3.75
CA PHE A 68 4.07 -1.72 4.37
C PHE A 68 5.32 -2.27 5.07
N ARG A 69 5.40 -2.12 6.39
CA ARG A 69 6.59 -2.41 7.19
C ARG A 69 6.30 -3.46 8.26
N TYR A 70 7.39 -4.04 8.77
CA TYR A 70 7.32 -4.88 9.96
C TYR A 70 6.98 -4.05 11.19
N HIS A 71 6.10 -4.58 12.02
CA HIS A 71 5.76 -4.06 13.33
C HIS A 71 5.78 -5.19 14.34
N CYS A 72 6.24 -4.89 15.56
CA CYS A 72 5.90 -5.66 16.73
C CYS A 72 5.31 -4.72 17.78
N VAL A 73 4.04 -4.93 18.09
CA VAL A 73 3.27 -4.07 19.00
C VAL A 73 2.45 -4.93 19.94
N LEU A 74 1.90 -4.33 20.99
CA LEU A 74 0.93 -5.02 21.81
C LEU A 74 -0.42 -5.08 21.08
N ASN A 75 -1.24 -6.09 21.40
CA ASN A 75 -2.63 -6.08 20.97
C ASN A 75 -3.44 -4.99 21.69
N LYS A 76 -4.68 -4.74 21.24
CA LYS A 76 -5.59 -3.74 21.81
C LYS A 76 -5.76 -3.81 23.33
N LEU A 77 -5.73 -5.02 23.90
CA LEU A 77 -5.86 -5.24 25.34
C LEU A 77 -4.53 -5.16 26.10
N SER A 78 -3.42 -4.92 25.40
CA SER A 78 -2.05 -4.89 25.96
C SER A 78 -1.65 -6.18 26.72
N THR A 79 -2.23 -7.32 26.33
CA THR A 79 -2.01 -8.62 26.99
C THR A 79 -1.00 -9.49 26.26
N LYS A 80 -0.82 -9.28 24.96
CA LYS A 80 0.05 -10.08 24.09
C LYS A 80 0.84 -9.18 23.15
N ALA A 81 2.05 -9.60 22.81
CA ALA A 81 2.82 -9.02 21.71
C ALA A 81 2.40 -9.67 20.39
N VAL A 82 2.33 -8.88 19.33
CA VAL A 82 1.90 -9.27 17.99
C VAL A 82 2.93 -8.77 16.99
N GLU A 83 3.52 -9.69 16.23
CA GLU A 83 4.34 -9.38 15.05
C GLU A 83 3.48 -9.39 13.81
N LEU A 84 3.58 -8.36 12.97
CA LEU A 84 2.78 -8.25 11.75
C LEU A 84 3.49 -7.39 10.69
N CYS A 85 2.98 -7.45 9.47
CA CYS A 85 3.30 -6.49 8.43
C CYS A 85 2.08 -5.57 8.27
N ALA A 86 2.28 -4.26 8.37
CA ALA A 86 1.18 -3.31 8.30
C ALA A 86 1.64 -1.98 7.67
N PRO A 87 0.69 -1.16 7.19
CA PRO A 87 1.00 0.20 6.79
C PRO A 87 1.49 1.02 7.98
N ARG A 88 2.55 1.81 7.78
CA ARG A 88 3.02 2.75 8.80
C ARG A 88 1.96 3.81 9.06
N ILE A 89 1.80 4.16 10.33
CA ILE A 89 0.99 5.30 10.78
C ILE A 89 1.88 6.28 11.53
N VAL A 90 1.49 7.55 11.57
CA VAL A 90 2.14 8.57 12.40
C VAL A 90 1.43 8.60 13.75
N SER A 91 2.17 8.34 14.82
CA SER A 91 1.70 8.55 16.19
C SER A 91 1.95 9.99 16.63
N GLN A 92 1.11 10.51 17.52
CA GLN A 92 1.13 11.81 18.17
C GLN A 92 1.70 11.75 19.60
N GLY A 93 2.67 10.86 19.84
CA GLY A 93 3.30 10.70 21.16
C GLY A 93 2.63 9.64 22.02
N PHE A 94 1.82 8.77 21.43
CA PHE A 94 1.19 7.64 22.09
C PHE A 94 1.78 6.32 21.60
N CYS A 95 1.86 5.32 22.48
CA CYS A 95 2.20 3.96 22.05
C CYS A 95 1.16 3.44 21.05
N ILE A 96 1.56 2.48 20.22
CA ILE A 96 0.72 1.94 19.15
C ILE A 96 0.37 0.50 19.50
N HIS A 97 -0.87 0.12 19.22
CA HIS A 97 -1.36 -1.24 19.37
C HIS A 97 -1.94 -1.76 18.05
N PHE A 98 -2.05 -3.08 17.94
CA PHE A 98 -2.77 -3.74 16.87
C PHE A 98 -4.17 -4.14 17.33
N ASP A 99 -5.18 -3.71 16.59
CA ASP A 99 -6.56 -4.17 16.80
C ASP A 99 -6.82 -5.36 15.88
N GLU A 100 -6.83 -6.56 16.47
CA GLU A 100 -7.02 -7.83 15.76
C GLU A 100 -8.39 -7.92 15.06
N HIS A 101 -9.40 -7.15 15.50
CA HIS A 101 -10.74 -7.17 14.91
C HIS A 101 -10.83 -6.30 13.68
N THR A 102 -10.20 -5.13 13.71
CA THR A 102 -10.21 -4.17 12.61
C THR A 102 -8.99 -4.31 11.70
N GLY A 103 -7.98 -5.10 12.07
CA GLY A 103 -6.79 -5.33 11.25
C GLY A 103 -5.89 -4.11 11.08
N ILE A 104 -6.04 -3.08 11.92
CA ILE A 104 -5.31 -1.82 11.83
C ILE A 104 -4.41 -1.56 13.04
N LEU A 105 -3.34 -0.79 12.79
CA LEU A 105 -2.57 -0.16 13.85
C LEU A 105 -3.34 1.08 14.34
N ALA A 106 -3.37 1.28 15.65
CA ALA A 106 -4.03 2.43 16.27
C ALA A 106 -3.25 2.92 17.48
N GLU A 107 -3.41 4.20 17.81
CA GLU A 107 -2.82 4.79 19.00
C GLU A 107 -3.52 4.26 20.27
N ASN A 108 -2.74 3.97 21.30
CA ASN A 108 -3.23 3.70 22.64
C ASN A 108 -3.15 4.97 23.49
N TYR A 109 -4.25 5.72 23.55
CA TYR A 109 -4.34 6.98 24.31
C TYR A 109 -4.16 6.83 25.82
N ASN A 110 -4.14 5.60 26.36
CA ASN A 110 -3.82 5.36 27.77
C ASN A 110 -2.30 5.27 28.03
N MET A 111 -1.47 5.19 26.97
CA MET A 111 -0.03 5.05 27.05
C MET A 111 0.66 6.21 26.32
N ASP A 112 0.69 7.37 26.98
CA ASP A 112 1.41 8.56 26.52
C ASP A 112 2.92 8.39 26.72
N CYS A 113 3.63 8.04 25.65
CA CYS A 113 5.07 7.77 25.73
C CYS A 113 5.91 9.05 25.88
N THR A 114 5.33 10.24 25.73
CA THR A 114 6.03 11.50 25.99
C THR A 114 6.28 11.72 27.49
N LYS A 115 5.58 10.94 28.35
CA LYS A 115 5.69 10.98 29.81
C LYS A 115 6.53 9.83 30.39
N PHE A 116 7.13 9.00 29.55
CA PHE A 116 7.97 7.89 30.00
C PHE A 116 9.32 8.37 30.54
N SER A 117 10.04 7.43 31.17
CA SER A 117 11.41 7.68 31.64
C SER A 117 12.34 8.09 30.50
N HIS A 118 12.18 7.43 29.36
CA HIS A 118 12.82 7.75 28.08
C HIS A 118 11.72 8.21 27.11
N PRO A 119 11.43 9.51 27.05
CA PRO A 119 10.27 10.00 26.33
C PRO A 119 10.43 9.83 24.82
N CYS A 120 9.34 9.42 24.17
CA CYS A 120 9.24 9.45 22.72
C CYS A 120 9.03 10.90 22.21
N PRO A 121 9.35 11.21 20.94
CA PRO A 121 9.01 12.51 20.36
C PRO A 121 7.48 12.62 20.20
N LYS A 122 6.98 13.87 20.14
CA LYS A 122 5.55 14.16 19.94
C LYS A 122 4.98 13.58 18.65
N ARG A 123 5.83 13.28 17.66
CA ARG A 123 5.44 12.59 16.43
C ARG A 123 6.50 11.58 16.04
N PHE A 124 6.10 10.33 15.79
CA PHE A 124 6.98 9.28 15.28
C PHE A 124 6.22 8.29 14.38
N LEU A 125 6.94 7.54 13.56
CA LEU A 125 6.35 6.51 12.71
C LEU A 125 6.15 5.21 13.50
N SER A 126 5.09 4.47 13.18
CA SER A 126 4.80 3.22 13.87
C SER A 126 5.86 2.12 13.70
N SER A 127 6.74 2.25 12.69
CA SER A 127 7.91 1.37 12.52
C SER A 127 8.95 1.56 13.62
N ASP A 128 8.94 2.73 14.27
CA ASP A 128 9.97 3.16 15.19
C ASP A 128 9.56 2.87 16.65
N VAL A 129 8.34 2.36 16.86
CA VAL A 129 7.77 2.06 18.19
C VAL A 129 8.66 1.14 19.03
N MET A 130 9.45 0.29 18.36
CA MET A 130 10.39 -0.65 19.00
C MET A 130 11.55 0.01 19.73
N GLN A 131 11.82 1.29 19.44
CA GLN A 131 12.81 2.10 20.14
C GLN A 131 12.34 2.48 21.55
N TYR A 132 11.01 2.47 21.79
CA TYR A 132 10.41 2.83 23.06
C TYR A 132 9.99 1.56 23.80
N LYS A 133 10.90 1.00 24.61
CA LYS A 133 10.72 -0.31 25.23
C LYS A 133 9.47 -0.39 26.11
N GLU A 134 9.11 0.68 26.81
CA GLU A 134 7.89 0.69 27.62
C GLU A 134 6.61 0.50 26.77
N CYS A 135 6.58 0.89 25.48
CA CYS A 135 5.43 0.66 24.59
C CYS A 135 5.26 -0.80 24.16
N THR A 136 6.32 -1.61 24.26
CA THR A 136 6.36 -2.99 23.73
C THR A 136 6.49 -4.04 24.82
N SER A 137 6.66 -3.58 26.06
CA SER A 137 6.73 -4.43 27.25
C SER A 137 5.33 -4.92 27.59
N THR A 138 5.10 -6.24 27.53
CA THR A 138 3.85 -6.83 27.98
C THR A 138 3.65 -6.50 29.46
N ILE A 139 2.47 -5.99 29.80
CA ILE A 139 2.09 -5.83 31.20
C ILE A 139 1.96 -7.26 31.73
N LYS A 140 2.95 -7.72 32.51
CA LYS A 140 2.81 -8.91 33.32
C LYS A 140 1.68 -8.60 34.29
N VAL A 141 0.47 -9.08 33.99
CA VAL A 141 -0.58 -9.13 34.99
C VAL A 141 -0.07 -10.09 36.05
N SER A 142 0.58 -9.54 37.07
CA SER A 142 0.96 -10.30 38.25
C SER A 142 -0.35 -10.74 38.88
N SER A 143 -0.69 -12.02 38.77
CA SER A 143 -1.87 -12.64 39.38
C SER A 143 -1.84 -12.65 40.93
N GLY A 144 -1.15 -11.70 41.58
CA GLY A 144 -0.94 -11.70 43.02
C GLY A 144 -0.49 -10.38 43.65
N LEU A 145 -0.62 -9.21 42.97
CA LEU A 145 -0.46 -7.93 43.66
C LEU A 145 -1.79 -7.16 43.62
N ASN A 146 -2.29 -6.83 44.81
CA ASN A 146 -3.36 -5.88 45.02
C ASN A 146 -3.03 -4.58 44.30
N PHE A 147 -3.62 -4.42 43.13
CA PHE A 147 -3.56 -3.21 42.32
C PHE A 147 -4.31 -2.11 43.07
N LEU A 148 -3.59 -1.44 43.96
CA LEU A 148 -4.02 -0.20 44.59
C LEU A 148 -4.38 0.80 43.49
N GLY A 149 -5.68 0.94 43.25
CA GLY A 149 -6.26 2.22 42.88
C GLY A 149 -6.46 2.55 41.40
N ILE A 150 -6.31 1.64 40.44
CA ILE A 150 -6.92 1.91 39.13
C ILE A 150 -8.39 1.53 39.19
N LYS A 151 -9.19 2.55 39.51
CA LYS A 151 -10.63 2.60 39.27
C LYS A 151 -10.88 2.04 37.87
N LYS A 152 -11.48 0.84 37.78
CA LYS A 152 -12.14 0.37 36.55
C LYS A 152 -13.01 1.53 36.09
N ARG A 153 -12.63 2.20 35.00
CA ARG A 153 -13.55 3.06 34.30
C ARG A 153 -14.49 2.10 33.60
N ASP A 154 -15.74 2.11 34.05
CA ASP A 154 -16.83 1.44 33.38
C ASP A 154 -16.76 1.82 31.91
N VAL A 155 -16.65 0.79 31.08
CA VAL A 155 -16.79 0.90 29.63
C VAL A 155 -18.14 1.57 29.43
N TYR A 156 -18.13 2.82 28.97
CA TYR A 156 -19.33 3.53 28.53
C TYR A 156 -19.90 2.73 27.37
N HIS A 157 -20.84 1.86 27.67
CA HIS A 157 -21.75 1.28 26.71
C HIS A 157 -22.67 2.42 26.28
N GLY A 158 -22.21 3.24 25.33
CA GLY A 158 -23.05 4.27 24.74
C GLY A 158 -24.27 3.57 24.14
N GLU A 159 -25.45 3.82 24.71
CA GLU A 159 -26.71 3.49 24.08
C GLU A 159 -26.72 4.17 22.72
N SER A 160 -26.46 3.38 21.68
CA SER A 160 -26.51 3.81 20.30
C SER A 160 -27.95 4.27 20.02
N ASN A 161 -28.10 5.57 19.75
CA ASN A 161 -29.36 6.19 19.38
C ASN A 161 -29.79 5.75 17.97
N HIS A 162 -30.13 4.46 17.81
CA HIS A 162 -30.58 3.89 16.54
C HIS A 162 -31.77 4.64 15.92
N TRP A 163 -32.59 5.31 16.73
CA TRP A 163 -33.72 6.12 16.27
C TRP A 163 -33.29 7.35 15.43
N ILE A 164 -32.12 7.94 15.71
CA ILE A 164 -31.60 9.07 14.93
C ILE A 164 -31.25 8.62 13.51
N ILE A 165 -30.65 7.43 13.39
CA ILE A 165 -30.30 6.83 12.10
C ILE A 165 -31.58 6.53 11.30
N ILE A 166 -32.62 5.99 11.94
CA ILE A 166 -33.90 5.72 11.29
C ILE A 166 -34.56 7.01 10.77
N LEU A 167 -34.59 8.08 11.57
CA LEU A 167 -35.13 9.37 11.14
C LEU A 167 -34.36 9.97 9.96
N ALA A 168 -33.04 9.85 9.96
CA ALA A 168 -32.20 10.31 8.85
C ALA A 168 -32.52 9.57 7.55
N ILE A 169 -32.71 8.24 7.61
CA ILE A 169 -33.07 7.43 6.44
C ILE A 169 -34.44 7.84 5.88
N VAL A 170 -35.45 8.02 6.74
CA VAL A 170 -36.80 8.44 6.30
C VAL A 170 -36.78 9.82 5.64
N ALA A 171 -36.01 10.77 6.20
CA ALA A 171 -35.86 12.09 5.60
C ALA A 171 -35.17 12.03 4.23
N CYS A 172 -34.11 11.22 4.09
CA CYS A 172 -33.42 11.02 2.81
C CYS A 172 -34.34 10.39 1.74
N LEU A 173 -35.16 9.41 2.10
CA LEU A 173 -36.13 8.81 1.17
C LEU A 173 -37.19 9.82 0.72
N GLY A 174 -37.70 10.66 1.62
CA GLY A 174 -38.64 11.73 1.26
C GLY A 174 -38.03 12.75 0.30
N PHE A 175 -36.77 13.13 0.52
CA PHE A 175 -36.06 14.09 -0.33
C PHE A 175 -35.80 13.55 -1.73
N THR A 176 -35.39 12.28 -1.85
CA THR A 176 -35.16 11.65 -3.16
C THR A 176 -36.44 11.53 -3.98
N ILE A 177 -37.57 11.18 -3.35
CA ILE A 177 -38.89 11.13 -4.01
C ILE A 177 -39.30 12.52 -4.50
N SER A 178 -39.11 13.57 -3.69
CA SER A 178 -39.44 14.96 -4.07
C SER A 178 -38.63 15.41 -5.30
N ILE A 179 -37.31 15.17 -5.29
CA ILE A 179 -36.42 15.45 -6.42
C ILE A 179 -36.89 14.73 -7.68
N PHE A 180 -37.24 13.44 -7.54
CA PHE A 180 -37.71 12.63 -8.66
C PHE A 180 -38.99 13.19 -9.29
N MET A 181 -39.94 13.65 -8.48
CA MET A 181 -41.18 14.27 -8.95
C MET A 181 -40.93 15.59 -9.70
N ILE A 182 -39.95 16.38 -9.26
CA ILE A 182 -39.53 17.61 -9.94
C ILE A 182 -38.91 17.27 -11.30
N PHE A 183 -37.98 16.32 -11.33
CA PHE A 183 -37.35 15.87 -12.58
C PHE A 183 -38.36 15.31 -13.57
N HIS A 184 -39.35 14.53 -13.10
CA HIS A 184 -40.40 14.01 -13.98
C HIS A 184 -41.19 15.14 -14.67
N LYS A 185 -41.56 16.19 -13.93
CA LYS A 185 -42.25 17.37 -14.47
C LYS A 185 -41.38 18.18 -15.45
N VAL A 186 -40.09 18.33 -15.15
CA VAL A 186 -39.15 19.02 -16.03
C VAL A 186 -38.99 18.22 -17.32
N PHE A 187 -38.75 16.92 -17.19
CA PHE A 187 -38.53 16.01 -18.31
C PHE A 187 -39.74 15.93 -19.26
N GLU A 188 -40.97 15.92 -18.72
CA GLU A 188 -42.19 15.98 -19.54
C GLU A 188 -42.27 17.25 -20.41
N LYS A 189 -41.76 18.39 -19.90
CA LYS A 189 -41.69 19.64 -20.68
C LYS A 189 -40.61 19.58 -21.76
N THR A 190 -39.43 19.04 -21.47
CA THR A 190 -38.32 18.98 -22.43
C THR A 190 -38.57 17.99 -23.57
N ALA A 191 -39.23 16.86 -23.28
CA ALA A 191 -39.61 15.87 -24.30
C ALA A 191 -40.53 16.46 -25.38
N LYS A 192 -41.36 17.44 -25.04
CA LYS A 192 -42.20 18.16 -26.01
C LYS A 192 -41.40 19.11 -26.91
N MET A 193 -40.24 19.61 -26.47
CA MET A 193 -39.40 20.50 -27.28
C MET A 193 -38.47 19.75 -28.23
N GLN A 194 -37.87 18.62 -27.81
CA GLN A 194 -36.88 17.90 -28.61
C GLN A 194 -37.45 17.30 -29.91
N MET A 195 -38.75 16.94 -29.96
CA MET A 195 -39.38 16.49 -31.20
C MET A 195 -39.40 17.56 -32.31
N CYS A 196 -39.23 18.85 -31.98
CA CYS A 196 -39.16 19.91 -32.99
C CYS A 196 -37.74 20.18 -33.52
N SER A 197 -36.69 19.80 -32.78
CA SER A 197 -35.30 20.09 -33.16
C SER A 197 -34.71 19.01 -34.07
N HIS A 198 -34.97 17.73 -33.78
CA HIS A 198 -34.35 16.60 -34.49
C HIS A 198 -34.77 16.51 -35.97
N ARG A 199 -35.91 17.10 -36.34
CA ARG A 199 -36.37 17.17 -37.74
C ARG A 199 -35.55 18.15 -38.60
N LYS A 200 -34.76 19.04 -38.00
CA LYS A 200 -33.91 20.01 -38.73
C LYS A 200 -32.52 19.44 -39.02
N GLU A 201 -31.93 18.73 -38.07
CA GLU A 201 -30.55 18.21 -38.15
C GLU A 201 -30.40 17.07 -39.16
N GLN A 202 -31.41 16.19 -39.28
CA GLN A 202 -31.41 15.15 -40.32
C GLN A 202 -31.47 15.67 -41.78
N ARG A 203 -31.73 16.97 -42.00
CA ARG A 203 -31.61 17.57 -43.34
C ARG A 203 -30.19 18.03 -43.69
N GLU A 204 -29.30 18.16 -42.70
CA GLU A 204 -27.96 18.72 -42.89
C GLU A 204 -26.89 17.62 -43.00
N GLU A 205 -27.00 16.53 -42.23
CA GLU A 205 -26.06 15.39 -42.30
C GLU A 205 -26.07 14.68 -43.65
N MET A 206 -27.24 14.62 -44.31
CA MET A 206 -27.37 14.02 -45.65
C MET A 206 -26.61 14.80 -46.74
N LYS A 207 -26.06 15.99 -46.45
CA LYS A 207 -25.23 16.76 -47.39
C LYS A 207 -23.73 16.52 -47.24
N MET A 208 -23.24 16.12 -46.06
CA MET A 208 -21.79 16.05 -45.78
C MET A 208 -21.18 14.69 -46.10
N GLU A 209 -21.95 13.60 -46.01
CA GLU A 209 -21.48 12.24 -46.32
C GLU A 209 -21.10 12.05 -47.81
N ASN A 210 -21.50 12.97 -48.69
CA ASN A 210 -21.12 12.98 -50.10
C ASN A 210 -19.70 13.53 -50.35
N GLU A 211 -19.08 14.22 -49.39
CA GLU A 211 -17.77 14.90 -49.61
C GLU A 211 -16.57 14.10 -49.05
N GLU A 212 -16.75 13.26 -48.03
CA GLU A 212 -15.64 12.59 -47.33
C GLU A 212 -15.10 11.34 -48.03
N ASN A 213 -15.91 10.68 -48.87
CA ASN A 213 -15.48 9.46 -49.60
C ASN A 213 -14.42 9.71 -50.71
N VAL A 214 -14.02 10.96 -50.97
CA VAL A 214 -13.03 11.29 -52.02
C VAL A 214 -11.60 11.32 -51.49
N LEU A 215 -11.39 11.44 -50.17
CA LEU A 215 -10.07 11.81 -49.62
C LEU A 215 -9.22 10.63 -49.13
N TYR A 216 -9.80 9.44 -48.94
CA TYR A 216 -9.13 8.36 -48.19
C TYR A 216 -8.31 7.37 -49.04
N ASP A 217 -8.27 7.52 -50.36
CA ASP A 217 -7.53 6.59 -51.24
C ASP A 217 -6.04 6.94 -51.44
N VAL A 218 -5.52 8.02 -50.84
CA VAL A 218 -4.22 8.60 -51.28
C VAL A 218 -3.00 8.23 -50.43
N ILE A 219 -3.12 7.73 -49.20
CA ILE A 219 -1.95 7.68 -48.30
C ILE A 219 -1.80 6.31 -47.62
N SER A 220 -1.12 5.40 -48.29
CA SER A 220 -0.56 4.16 -47.73
C SER A 220 0.84 3.90 -48.30
N ALA A 221 1.72 3.33 -47.47
CA ALA A 221 3.16 3.02 -47.63
C ALA A 221 4.13 4.21 -47.47
N GLU A 222 5.24 4.16 -46.70
CA GLU A 222 6.27 3.12 -46.60
C GLU A 222 7.21 3.39 -45.38
N ALA A 223 7.88 2.36 -44.83
CA ALA A 223 8.98 2.40 -43.83
C ALA A 223 10.25 1.74 -44.45
N PRO A 224 11.54 1.87 -44.00
CA PRO A 224 12.05 1.26 -42.73
C PRO A 224 13.43 1.72 -42.11
N ASN A 225 13.64 1.35 -40.83
CA ASN A 225 14.80 0.65 -40.16
C ASN A 225 16.27 1.19 -40.13
N GLU A 226 16.78 1.48 -38.92
CA GLU A 226 18.21 1.61 -38.55
C GLU A 226 18.45 1.09 -37.11
N THR A 227 19.04 -0.10 -36.93
CA THR A 227 19.41 -0.64 -35.59
C THR A 227 20.73 -1.40 -35.66
N SER A 228 21.86 -0.71 -35.48
CA SER A 228 23.19 -1.36 -35.43
C SER A 228 24.24 -0.57 -34.62
N LEU A 229 24.09 0.77 -34.51
CA LEU A 229 25.08 1.63 -33.82
C LEU A 229 24.87 1.76 -32.30
N MET A 230 23.82 1.16 -31.72
CA MET A 230 23.50 1.34 -30.29
C MET A 230 24.18 0.33 -29.34
N LEU A 231 24.80 -0.76 -29.85
CA LEU A 231 25.26 -1.85 -28.98
C LEU A 231 26.61 -1.60 -28.28
N GLU A 232 27.45 -0.71 -28.81
CA GLU A 232 28.81 -0.50 -28.29
C GLU A 232 28.86 0.53 -27.13
N ASN A 233 27.88 1.43 -27.06
CA ASN A 233 27.75 2.42 -25.96
C ASN A 233 27.10 1.85 -24.67
N LEU A 234 26.54 0.64 -24.72
CA LEU A 234 25.89 0.00 -23.56
C LEU A 234 26.91 -0.61 -22.57
N ASN A 235 28.04 -1.15 -23.07
CA ASN A 235 28.99 -1.89 -22.22
C ASN A 235 29.81 -0.98 -21.27
N ALA A 236 30.13 0.25 -21.67
CA ALA A 236 30.84 1.20 -20.81
C ALA A 236 29.95 1.77 -19.69
N SER A 237 28.65 1.91 -19.97
CA SER A 237 27.65 2.38 -19.01
C SER A 237 27.43 1.37 -17.88
N ASP A 238 27.44 0.08 -18.19
CA ASP A 238 27.16 -0.98 -17.22
C ASP A 238 28.26 -1.17 -16.17
N SER A 239 29.54 -0.96 -16.55
CA SER A 239 30.66 -1.07 -15.60
C SER A 239 30.68 0.05 -14.55
N ALA A 240 30.41 1.29 -14.97
CA ALA A 240 30.31 2.43 -14.05
C ALA A 240 29.11 2.30 -13.08
N SER A 241 27.99 1.77 -13.59
CA SER A 241 26.81 1.46 -12.77
C SER A 241 27.13 0.39 -11.71
N PHE A 242 27.87 -0.66 -12.10
CA PHE A 242 28.27 -1.73 -11.19
C PHE A 242 29.15 -1.23 -10.02
N GLN A 243 30.17 -0.40 -10.32
CA GLN A 243 31.01 0.19 -9.26
C GLN A 243 30.22 1.10 -8.31
N THR A 244 29.30 1.90 -8.85
CA THR A 244 28.46 2.81 -8.05
C THR A 244 27.56 2.03 -7.09
N MET A 245 26.96 0.94 -7.57
CA MET A 245 26.16 0.04 -6.75
C MET A 245 27.00 -0.60 -5.64
N LEU A 246 28.21 -1.10 -5.94
CA LEU A 246 29.07 -1.68 -4.91
C LEU A 246 29.47 -0.65 -3.83
N LYS A 247 29.71 0.61 -4.21
CA LYS A 247 29.94 1.70 -3.25
C LYS A 247 28.72 1.96 -2.35
N GLN A 248 27.51 1.97 -2.91
CA GLN A 248 26.28 2.14 -2.11
C GLN A 248 26.07 1.02 -1.09
N LEU A 249 26.58 -0.17 -1.39
CA LEU A 249 26.50 -1.34 -0.52
C LEU A 249 27.69 -1.46 0.44
N ASP A 250 28.65 -0.53 0.44
CA ASP A 250 29.89 -0.61 1.23
C ASP A 250 30.68 -1.91 0.93
N LEU A 251 30.73 -2.26 -0.36
CA LEU A 251 31.40 -3.46 -0.91
C LEU A 251 32.50 -3.10 -1.93
N ASP A 252 32.80 -1.83 -2.11
CA ASP A 252 33.81 -1.34 -3.07
C ASP A 252 35.21 -1.88 -2.79
N LYS A 253 35.55 -2.14 -1.52
CA LYS A 253 36.79 -2.83 -1.13
C LYS A 253 36.94 -4.26 -1.67
N TYR A 254 35.84 -4.87 -2.16
CA TYR A 254 35.84 -6.20 -2.77
C TYR A 254 35.79 -6.16 -4.30
N LEU A 255 35.86 -4.97 -4.91
CA LEU A 255 35.77 -4.82 -6.35
C LEU A 255 36.86 -5.61 -7.10
N THR A 256 38.11 -5.58 -6.61
CA THR A 256 39.21 -6.35 -7.19
C THR A 256 38.96 -7.85 -7.09
N LEU A 257 38.45 -8.30 -5.94
CA LEU A 257 38.10 -9.70 -5.72
C LEU A 257 37.02 -10.20 -6.70
N PHE A 258 36.01 -9.37 -7.00
CA PHE A 258 34.99 -9.70 -8.00
C PHE A 258 35.57 -9.74 -9.41
N HIS A 259 36.44 -8.79 -9.77
CA HIS A 259 37.13 -8.81 -11.06
C HIS A 259 38.03 -10.04 -11.24
N ASP A 260 38.75 -10.46 -10.20
CA ASP A 260 39.60 -11.66 -10.22
C ASP A 260 38.79 -12.94 -10.48
N HIS A 261 37.50 -12.93 -10.18
CA HIS A 261 36.56 -14.02 -10.44
C HIS A 261 35.68 -13.80 -11.69
N GLY A 262 36.02 -12.81 -12.53
CA GLY A 262 35.29 -12.53 -13.78
C GLY A 262 33.92 -11.88 -13.59
N VAL A 263 33.68 -11.24 -12.45
CA VAL A 263 32.44 -10.54 -12.12
C VAL A 263 32.67 -9.05 -12.29
N ASP A 264 32.52 -8.56 -13.53
CA ASP A 264 32.85 -7.19 -13.93
C ASP A 264 31.63 -6.31 -14.25
N ASN A 265 30.44 -6.89 -14.23
CA ASN A 265 29.19 -6.21 -14.53
C ASN A 265 28.02 -6.71 -13.65
N MET A 266 26.94 -5.95 -13.64
CA MET A 266 25.79 -6.22 -12.77
C MET A 266 25.08 -7.54 -13.11
N LYS A 267 25.04 -7.93 -14.39
CA LYS A 267 24.42 -9.20 -14.82
C LYS A 267 25.20 -10.39 -14.27
N ALA A 268 26.53 -10.37 -14.36
CA ALA A 268 27.38 -11.41 -13.79
C ALA A 268 27.23 -11.49 -12.27
N PHE A 269 27.21 -10.33 -11.59
CA PHE A 269 27.02 -10.26 -10.14
C PHE A 269 25.67 -10.85 -9.72
N CYS A 270 24.59 -10.53 -10.44
CA CYS A 270 23.25 -11.04 -10.18
C CYS A 270 23.09 -12.56 -10.31
N LEU A 271 23.99 -13.25 -11.02
CA LEU A 271 23.94 -14.70 -11.16
C LEU A 271 24.58 -15.44 -9.97
N LEU A 272 25.25 -14.73 -9.07
CA LEU A 272 25.96 -15.31 -7.94
C LEU A 272 25.02 -15.65 -6.79
N THR A 273 25.25 -16.82 -6.19
CA THR A 273 24.58 -17.27 -4.97
C THR A 273 25.40 -16.92 -3.73
N GLN A 274 24.79 -17.03 -2.55
CA GLN A 274 25.53 -16.89 -1.28
C GLN A 274 26.77 -17.79 -1.21
N ASN A 275 26.66 -19.03 -1.71
CA ASN A 275 27.76 -19.99 -1.70
C ASN A 275 28.92 -19.56 -2.61
N ASP A 276 28.63 -18.86 -3.71
CA ASP A 276 29.67 -18.34 -4.61
C ASP A 276 30.43 -17.20 -3.93
N PHE A 277 29.74 -16.32 -3.20
CA PHE A 277 30.38 -15.29 -2.39
C PHE A 277 31.26 -15.88 -1.27
N GLU A 278 30.82 -16.94 -0.60
CA GLU A 278 31.64 -17.65 0.39
C GLU A 278 32.89 -18.26 -0.25
N LYS A 279 32.80 -18.81 -1.48
CA LYS A 279 33.97 -19.30 -2.23
C LYS A 279 34.95 -18.19 -2.61
N PHE A 280 34.47 -16.97 -2.82
CA PHE A 280 35.34 -15.81 -3.06
C PHE A 280 36.09 -15.37 -1.78
N GLY A 281 35.82 -15.99 -0.62
CA GLY A 281 36.48 -15.67 0.65
C GLY A 281 35.79 -14.56 1.44
N LEU A 282 34.56 -14.19 1.07
CA LEU A 282 33.72 -13.31 1.89
C LEU A 282 33.27 -14.05 3.15
N ASN A 283 33.25 -13.36 4.30
CA ASN A 283 32.69 -13.97 5.50
C ASN A 283 31.17 -14.10 5.40
N LYS A 284 30.58 -14.92 6.27
CA LYS A 284 29.13 -15.21 6.23
C LYS A 284 28.24 -13.98 6.21
N GLY A 285 28.58 -12.92 6.97
CA GLY A 285 27.81 -11.68 6.99
C GLY A 285 27.91 -10.90 5.67
N GLN A 286 29.10 -10.88 5.07
CA GLN A 286 29.34 -10.22 3.78
C GLN A 286 28.70 -10.99 2.63
N SER A 287 28.85 -12.31 2.59
CA SER A 287 28.21 -13.17 1.59
C SER A 287 26.70 -13.04 1.62
N LEU A 288 26.12 -12.96 2.82
CA LEU A 288 24.69 -12.74 3.00
C LEU A 288 24.28 -11.34 2.48
N LYS A 289 25.05 -10.29 2.78
CA LYS A 289 24.81 -8.93 2.26
C LYS A 289 24.85 -8.89 0.72
N CYS A 290 25.80 -9.58 0.09
CA CYS A 290 25.90 -9.69 -1.35
C CYS A 290 24.74 -10.46 -1.97
N ALA A 291 24.36 -11.60 -1.37
CA ALA A 291 23.21 -12.39 -1.82
C ALA A 291 21.89 -11.60 -1.76
N PHE A 292 21.73 -10.72 -0.76
CA PHE A 292 20.57 -9.83 -0.72
C PHE A 292 20.59 -8.77 -1.83
N ALA A 293 21.76 -8.23 -2.14
CA ALA A 293 21.89 -7.27 -3.22
C ALA A 293 21.53 -7.91 -4.57
N THR A 294 22.00 -9.13 -4.85
CA THR A 294 21.68 -9.85 -6.09
C THR A 294 20.18 -10.16 -6.20
N GLU A 295 19.53 -10.56 -5.10
CA GLU A 295 18.09 -10.78 -5.07
C GLU A 295 17.31 -9.49 -5.38
N HIS A 296 17.75 -8.35 -4.83
CA HIS A 296 17.09 -7.07 -5.06
C HIS A 296 17.20 -6.60 -6.52
N LEU A 297 18.36 -6.83 -7.14
CA LEU A 297 18.64 -6.41 -8.52
C LEU A 297 17.97 -7.29 -9.58
N ASN A 298 17.74 -8.57 -9.26
CA ASN A 298 17.05 -9.52 -10.15
C ASN A 298 15.53 -9.35 -10.17
N ARG A 299 14.95 -8.53 -9.28
CA ARG A 299 13.50 -8.32 -9.31
C ARG A 299 13.12 -7.52 -10.56
N PRO A 300 12.14 -7.99 -11.35
CA PRO A 300 11.69 -7.27 -12.55
C PRO A 300 11.25 -5.87 -12.14
N LYS A 301 11.87 -4.84 -12.75
CA LYS A 301 11.40 -3.47 -12.64
C LYS A 301 10.09 -3.39 -13.40
N PHE A 302 8.98 -3.40 -12.69
CA PHE A 302 7.68 -3.05 -13.26
C PHE A 302 7.70 -1.56 -13.55
N ASN A 303 7.87 -1.22 -14.83
CA ASN A 303 7.64 0.13 -15.37
C ASN A 303 6.14 0.35 -15.56
#